data_AF-A0A9E6EB54-F1
#
_entry.id   AF-A0A9E6EB54-F1
#
_cell.length_a   1.000
_cell.length_b   1.000
_cell.length_c   1.000
_cell.angle_alpha   90.00
_cell.angle_beta   90.00
_cell.angle_gamma   90.00
#
_symmetry.space_group_name_H-M   'P 1'
#
loop_
_entity.id
_entity.type
_entity.pdbx_description
1 polymer ?
#
loop_
_entity_poly.entity_id
_entity_poly.type
_entity_poly.pdbx_seq_one_letter_code
_entity_poly.pdbx_strand_id
1 'polypeptide(L)'
;MKFLHQPPRYLFFTGKGGVGKTSIACATALQLSDQGKRVLLVSTDPASNVGQVFGVNIGNRITPMSGASPDLFALEIDPQAAAQAYRERIVGPVRGVLPDAVVKGIEEQLSGACTTEIAAFDEFTALLTDTELTAGYDHIVFDTAPTGHTIRLLQLPGAWDGFLDVSKEGASCLGPLAGLEKQRTQYRGAVEALADPLRTRLILVARAQQVTLREVARTHDELSTVGLSRQYLVINGLMPCTEADKDELAAAIFERERSALSVIPDSLQSLPCDRLALKPFNLVGLDALRQLLNDGVRTTEPFGVELPSASPAPDLSSLVDDIAADGRGLIMFMGKGGVGKTTLAAALAVELADRGLPVHLTTSDPAAHLVETLDGTLEKLTISRIDPHEETERYRRHVLETSGASLDADGRALLEEDLRSPCTEEIAVFQAFSRIIREADRKFVVMDTAPTGHTLLLLDATGAYHREITRQMGDSGQPCITPMMQMQDPRQTKVIIATLAEPTPVLEAADLQAELRRAGIEPWAWVINNCIASSSLHSPLLMQRAQNELREADAVASRYANRFAIVPLLKQEPVGIPQLLQMSRQNPIRETE
;
A
#
# COMPACT_ATOMS: atom_id res chain seq x y z
N MET A 1 28.02 -2.24 -4.70
CA MET A 1 26.66 -2.37 -5.26
C MET A 1 26.65 -1.96 -6.72
N LYS A 2 26.14 -2.81 -7.62
CA LYS A 2 26.01 -2.57 -9.07
C LYS A 2 25.12 -1.36 -9.36
N PHE A 3 24.03 -1.16 -8.61
CA PHE A 3 23.11 -0.04 -8.84
C PHE A 3 23.74 1.35 -8.58
N LEU A 4 24.82 1.42 -7.79
CA LEU A 4 25.59 2.64 -7.51
C LEU A 4 26.78 2.86 -8.45
N HIS A 5 27.09 1.91 -9.33
CA HIS A 5 28.17 2.09 -10.27
C HIS A 5 27.77 3.10 -11.35
N GLN A 6 28.48 4.23 -11.43
CA GLN A 6 28.23 5.32 -12.38
C GLN A 6 26.73 5.69 -12.43
N PRO A 7 26.16 6.22 -11.33
CA PRO A 7 24.76 6.56 -11.30
C PRO A 7 24.51 7.74 -12.25
N PRO A 8 23.40 7.75 -13.02
CA PRO A 8 23.03 8.89 -13.82
C PRO A 8 22.45 10.01 -12.93
N ARG A 9 21.93 11.07 -13.54
CA ARG A 9 21.40 12.21 -12.80
C ARG A 9 20.19 11.85 -11.93
N TYR A 10 19.28 11.01 -12.41
CA TYR A 10 18.07 10.63 -11.68
C TYR A 10 18.11 9.16 -11.26
N LEU A 11 17.85 8.92 -9.98
CA LEU A 11 17.71 7.59 -9.38
C LEU A 11 16.31 7.46 -8.80
N PHE A 12 15.54 6.47 -9.23
CA PHE A 12 14.20 6.20 -8.71
C PHE A 12 14.16 4.85 -8.02
N PHE A 13 13.60 4.80 -6.81
CA PHE A 13 13.37 3.56 -6.10
C PHE A 13 11.88 3.18 -6.18
N THR A 14 11.58 1.94 -6.56
CA THR A 14 10.20 1.46 -6.65
C THR A 14 10.06 0.04 -6.11
N GLY A 15 8.83 -0.34 -5.77
CA GLY A 15 8.51 -1.59 -5.08
C GLY A 15 7.42 -1.40 -4.02
N LYS A 16 6.90 -2.51 -3.52
CA LYS A 16 5.81 -2.54 -2.54
C LYS A 16 6.13 -1.75 -1.25
N GLY A 17 5.12 -1.35 -0.49
CA GLY A 17 5.30 -0.79 0.86
C GLY A 17 6.14 -1.72 1.76
N GLY A 18 7.01 -1.16 2.59
CA GLY A 18 7.81 -1.91 3.57
C GLY A 18 9.03 -2.69 3.03
N VAL A 19 9.29 -2.71 1.72
CA VAL A 19 10.48 -3.41 1.16
C VAL A 19 11.81 -2.69 1.43
N GLY A 20 11.79 -1.45 1.93
CA GLY A 20 12.97 -0.65 2.29
C GLY A 20 13.40 0.40 1.25
N LYS A 21 12.51 0.83 0.35
CA LYS A 21 12.80 1.85 -0.68
C LYS A 21 13.44 3.10 -0.10
N THR A 22 12.74 3.75 0.85
CA THR A 22 13.18 5.00 1.48
C THR A 22 14.51 4.82 2.21
N SER A 23 14.71 3.71 2.92
CA SER A 23 15.99 3.47 3.60
C SER A 23 17.16 3.31 2.61
N ILE A 24 16.96 2.59 1.50
CA ILE A 24 17.99 2.42 0.47
C ILE A 24 18.22 3.75 -0.28
N ALA A 25 17.16 4.53 -0.53
CA ALA A 25 17.25 5.86 -1.14
C ALA A 25 18.05 6.83 -0.25
N CYS A 26 17.75 6.88 1.06
CA CYS A 26 18.48 7.68 2.05
C CYS A 26 19.95 7.25 2.15
N ALA A 27 20.23 5.94 2.22
CA ALA A 27 21.60 5.42 2.29
C ALA A 27 22.37 5.71 1.00
N THR A 28 21.71 5.63 -0.16
CA THR A 28 22.27 5.99 -1.46
C THR A 28 22.62 7.46 -1.53
N ALA A 29 21.70 8.33 -1.13
CA ALA A 29 21.92 9.77 -1.14
C ALA A 29 23.06 10.17 -0.21
N LEU A 30 23.11 9.58 0.99
CA LEU A 30 24.19 9.78 1.94
C LEU A 30 25.54 9.28 1.40
N GLN A 31 25.59 8.08 0.81
CA GLN A 31 26.83 7.52 0.27
C GLN A 31 27.37 8.33 -0.91
N LEU A 32 26.51 8.82 -1.81
CA LEU A 32 26.91 9.69 -2.91
C LEU A 32 27.40 11.04 -2.39
N SER A 33 26.74 11.58 -1.37
CA SER A 33 27.15 12.83 -0.74
C SER A 33 28.48 12.70 0.01
N ASP A 34 28.71 11.59 0.73
CA ASP A 34 29.99 11.27 1.38
C ASP A 34 31.14 11.11 0.35
N GLN A 35 30.83 10.91 -0.95
CA GLN A 35 31.79 10.91 -2.06
C GLN A 35 32.01 12.30 -2.70
N GLY A 36 31.49 13.35 -2.07
CA GLY A 36 31.60 14.74 -2.54
C GLY A 36 30.65 15.10 -3.68
N LYS A 37 29.56 14.34 -3.86
CA LYS A 37 28.50 14.69 -4.82
C LYS A 37 27.44 15.55 -4.15
N ARG A 38 26.91 16.53 -4.90
CA ARG A 38 25.74 17.31 -4.47
C ARG A 38 24.48 16.53 -4.78
N VAL A 39 23.74 16.13 -3.75
CA VAL A 39 22.60 15.23 -3.89
C VAL A 39 21.33 15.88 -3.34
N LEU A 40 20.25 15.80 -4.11
CA LEU A 40 18.90 16.13 -3.67
C LEU A 40 18.10 14.83 -3.48
N LEU A 41 17.75 14.52 -2.24
CA LEU A 41 16.81 13.46 -1.89
C LEU A 41 15.38 14.01 -1.94
N VAL A 42 14.50 13.35 -2.68
CA VAL A 42 13.11 13.74 -2.86
C VAL A 42 12.24 12.61 -2.31
N SER A 43 11.43 12.95 -1.31
CA SER A 43 10.43 12.07 -0.76
C SER A 43 9.07 12.44 -1.32
N THR A 44 8.33 11.47 -1.83
CA THR A 44 6.94 11.67 -2.27
C THR A 44 5.98 10.67 -1.64
N ASP A 45 6.46 9.92 -0.64
CA ASP A 45 5.61 9.02 0.12
C ASP A 45 4.68 9.87 1.03
N PRO A 46 3.34 9.72 0.96
CA PRO A 46 2.43 10.43 1.85
C PRO A 46 2.67 10.11 3.34
N ALA A 47 3.33 9.00 3.66
CA ALA A 47 3.78 8.64 5.00
C ALA A 47 5.30 8.79 5.16
N SER A 48 5.89 9.71 4.41
CA SER A 48 7.34 9.95 4.36
C SER A 48 7.96 10.02 5.76
N ASN A 49 8.96 9.16 5.95
CA ASN A 49 9.73 9.05 7.18
C ASN A 49 11.15 9.60 7.01
N VAL A 50 11.47 10.22 5.87
CA VAL A 50 12.83 10.72 5.57
C VAL A 50 13.30 11.68 6.65
N GLY A 51 12.44 12.61 7.08
CA GLY A 51 12.78 13.54 8.15
C GLY A 51 13.12 12.82 9.47
N GLN A 52 12.40 11.76 9.81
CA GLN A 52 12.67 10.95 11.00
C GLN A 52 13.98 10.16 10.87
N VAL A 53 14.24 9.58 9.71
CA VAL A 53 15.46 8.82 9.42
C VAL A 53 16.71 9.68 9.61
N PHE A 54 16.67 10.96 9.21
CA PHE A 54 17.76 11.91 9.38
C PHE A 54 17.70 12.73 10.67
N GLY A 55 16.60 12.68 11.43
CA GLY A 55 16.37 13.50 12.61
C GLY A 55 16.20 14.99 12.31
N VAL A 56 15.67 15.34 11.14
CA VAL A 56 15.50 16.72 10.66
C VAL A 56 14.09 16.91 10.12
N ASN A 57 13.45 18.04 10.41
CA ASN A 57 12.17 18.39 9.79
C ASN A 57 12.40 18.79 8.34
N ILE A 58 11.80 18.05 7.42
CA ILE A 58 11.76 18.36 5.99
C ILE A 58 10.34 18.79 5.61
N GLY A 59 10.17 19.33 4.41
CA GLY A 59 8.88 19.76 3.91
C GLY A 59 8.97 20.16 2.44
N ASN A 60 8.00 20.91 1.96
CA ASN A 60 7.90 21.36 0.55
C ASN A 60 8.94 22.39 0.10
N ARG A 61 10.05 22.54 0.84
CA ARG A 61 11.17 23.39 0.48
C ARG A 61 12.46 22.60 0.58
N ILE A 62 13.33 22.78 -0.41
CA ILE A 62 14.65 22.16 -0.43
C ILE A 62 15.42 22.62 0.81
N THR A 63 15.74 21.65 1.67
CA THR A 63 16.36 21.88 2.97
C THR A 63 17.73 21.19 3.01
N PRO A 64 18.81 21.90 3.40
CA PRO A 64 20.11 21.27 3.56
C PRO A 64 20.13 20.33 4.76
N MET A 65 20.69 19.14 4.57
CA MET A 65 20.79 18.09 5.59
C MET A 65 22.15 18.15 6.28
N SER A 66 22.53 19.33 6.77
CA SER A 66 23.90 19.62 7.25
C SER A 66 24.37 18.72 8.40
N GLY A 67 23.44 18.15 9.19
CA GLY A 67 23.78 17.16 10.21
C GLY A 67 24.21 15.80 9.66
N ALA A 68 23.82 15.49 8.42
CA ALA A 68 24.13 14.24 7.71
C ALA A 68 25.40 14.37 6.85
N SER A 69 25.40 15.37 5.96
CA SER A 69 26.47 15.71 5.03
C SER A 69 26.27 17.14 4.51
N PRO A 70 27.34 17.93 4.28
CA PRO A 70 27.22 19.30 3.75
C PRO A 70 26.63 19.37 2.33
N ASP A 71 26.76 18.29 1.55
CA ASP A 71 26.34 18.23 0.15
C ASP A 71 25.02 17.47 -0.06
N LEU A 72 24.30 17.16 1.02
CA LEU A 72 23.01 16.47 0.98
C LEU A 72 21.87 17.45 1.26
N PHE A 73 20.84 17.38 0.44
CA PHE A 73 19.64 18.20 0.53
C PHE A 73 18.42 17.29 0.46
N ALA A 74 17.32 17.70 1.09
CA ALA A 74 16.07 16.96 1.06
C ALA A 74 14.89 17.86 0.67
N LEU A 75 13.94 17.28 -0.05
CA LEU A 75 12.64 17.87 -0.38
C LEU A 75 11.56 16.82 -0.11
N GLU A 76 10.48 17.24 0.52
CA GLU A 76 9.31 16.39 0.73
C GLU A 76 8.12 16.97 -0.02
N ILE A 77 7.58 16.17 -0.94
CA ILE A 77 6.37 16.49 -1.68
C ILE A 77 5.23 15.76 -0.98
N ASP A 78 4.40 16.52 -0.26
CA ASP A 78 3.15 16.00 0.29
C ASP A 78 2.11 15.93 -0.84
N PRO A 79 1.67 14.72 -1.26
CA PRO A 79 0.69 14.57 -2.33
C PRO A 79 -0.65 15.23 -2.02
N GLN A 80 -1.08 15.25 -0.75
CA GLN A 80 -2.34 15.86 -0.34
C GLN A 80 -2.25 17.38 -0.39
N ALA A 81 -1.14 17.96 0.08
CA ALA A 81 -0.89 19.39 -0.06
C ALA A 81 -0.79 19.80 -1.54
N ALA A 82 -0.14 18.99 -2.37
CA ALA A 82 -0.08 19.20 -3.82
C ALA A 82 -1.48 19.16 -4.45
N ALA A 83 -2.31 18.16 -4.08
CA ALA A 83 -3.70 18.06 -4.55
C ALA A 83 -4.54 19.28 -4.13
N GLN A 84 -4.35 19.76 -2.89
CA GLN A 84 -5.05 20.94 -2.38
C GLN A 84 -4.62 22.21 -3.12
N ALA A 85 -3.32 22.40 -3.36
CA ALA A 85 -2.80 23.51 -4.15
C ALA A 85 -3.29 23.46 -5.60
N TYR A 86 -3.31 22.26 -6.20
CA TYR A 86 -3.85 22.00 -7.53
C TYR A 86 -5.34 22.38 -7.62
N ARG A 87 -6.14 21.95 -6.64
CA ARG A 87 -7.56 22.30 -6.55
C ARG A 87 -7.76 23.80 -6.41
N GLU A 88 -7.01 24.45 -5.53
CA GLU A 88 -7.13 25.90 -5.32
C GLU A 88 -6.73 26.69 -6.57
N ARG A 89 -5.74 26.22 -7.35
CA ARG A 89 -5.37 26.82 -8.64
C ARG A 89 -6.51 26.82 -9.66
N ILE A 90 -7.36 25.79 -9.65
CA ILE A 90 -8.52 25.65 -10.56
C ILE A 90 -9.75 26.37 -10.01
N VAL A 91 -10.02 26.21 -8.71
CA VAL A 91 -11.26 26.67 -8.06
C VAL A 91 -11.18 28.13 -7.63
N GLY A 92 -10.01 28.59 -7.17
CA GLY A 92 -9.80 29.97 -6.71
C GLY A 92 -10.27 31.03 -7.70
N PRO A 93 -9.93 30.94 -9.01
CA PRO A 93 -10.38 31.90 -10.03
C PRO A 93 -11.90 31.95 -10.25
N VAL A 94 -12.63 30.85 -9.97
CA VAL A 94 -14.09 30.76 -10.19
C VAL A 94 -14.90 31.03 -8.92
N ARG A 95 -14.26 31.05 -7.75
CA ARG A 95 -14.89 31.33 -6.45
C ARG A 95 -15.39 32.77 -6.42
N GLY A 96 -16.69 32.95 -6.17
CA GLY A 96 -17.36 34.27 -6.20
C GLY A 96 -17.72 34.77 -7.61
N VAL A 97 -17.39 34.02 -8.66
CA VAL A 97 -17.81 34.29 -10.06
C VAL A 97 -18.93 33.35 -10.47
N LEU A 98 -18.80 32.05 -10.14
CA LEU A 98 -19.83 31.04 -10.38
C LEU A 98 -20.71 30.84 -9.14
N PRO A 99 -21.94 30.29 -9.29
CA PRO A 99 -22.78 29.93 -8.16
C PRO A 99 -22.08 28.93 -7.23
N ASP A 100 -22.24 29.09 -5.92
CA ASP A 100 -21.57 28.26 -4.90
C ASP A 100 -21.80 26.75 -5.10
N ALA A 101 -22.99 26.37 -5.57
CA ALA A 101 -23.31 24.97 -5.87
C ALA A 101 -22.44 24.39 -7.01
N VAL A 102 -22.10 25.20 -8.01
CA VAL A 102 -21.24 24.81 -9.13
C VAL A 102 -19.79 24.72 -8.67
N VAL A 103 -19.33 25.71 -7.89
CA VAL A 103 -17.98 25.73 -7.30
C VAL A 103 -17.76 24.48 -6.44
N LYS A 104 -18.73 24.14 -5.59
CA LYS A 104 -18.69 22.95 -4.74
C LYS A 104 -18.65 21.65 -5.55
N GLY A 105 -19.39 21.58 -6.66
CA GLY A 105 -19.34 20.43 -7.58
C GLY A 105 -17.95 20.23 -8.20
N ILE A 106 -17.30 21.32 -8.61
CA ILE A 106 -15.92 21.27 -9.15
C ILE A 106 -14.91 20.87 -8.06
N GLU A 107 -15.04 21.42 -6.84
CA GLU A 107 -14.20 21.03 -5.71
C GLU A 107 -14.29 19.52 -5.42
N GLU A 108 -15.49 18.95 -5.49
CA GLU A 108 -15.73 17.54 -5.21
C GLU A 108 -15.15 16.63 -6.31
N GLN A 109 -15.24 17.01 -7.58
CA GLN A 109 -14.58 16.30 -8.70
C GLN A 109 -13.04 16.29 -8.59
N LEU A 110 -12.45 17.35 -8.02
CA LEU A 110 -11.01 17.48 -7.79
C LEU A 110 -10.55 16.93 -6.42
N SER A 111 -11.40 16.13 -5.76
CA SER A 111 -11.11 15.55 -4.44
C SER A 111 -10.74 14.08 -4.45
N GLY A 112 -10.86 13.39 -5.59
CA GLY A 112 -10.49 11.98 -5.70
C GLY A 112 -8.98 11.73 -5.80
N ALA A 113 -8.56 10.49 -5.53
CA ALA A 113 -7.14 10.09 -5.58
C ALA A 113 -6.48 10.31 -6.95
N CYS A 114 -7.25 10.26 -8.06
CA CYS A 114 -6.74 10.61 -9.38
C CYS A 114 -6.16 12.04 -9.42
N THR A 115 -6.78 12.99 -8.70
CA THR A 115 -6.28 14.37 -8.61
C THR A 115 -4.99 14.42 -7.81
N THR A 116 -4.92 13.66 -6.71
CA THR A 116 -3.71 13.55 -5.88
C THR A 116 -2.54 12.95 -6.65
N GLU A 117 -2.76 11.90 -7.44
CA GLU A 117 -1.73 11.31 -8.28
C GLU A 117 -1.23 12.27 -9.36
N ILE A 118 -2.15 12.96 -10.06
CA ILE A 118 -1.79 13.95 -11.07
C ILE A 118 -1.01 15.12 -10.45
N ALA A 119 -1.47 15.64 -9.31
CA ALA A 119 -0.80 16.74 -8.62
C ALA A 119 0.60 16.35 -8.12
N ALA A 120 0.76 15.15 -7.56
CA ALA A 120 2.07 14.63 -7.20
C ALA A 120 2.97 14.50 -8.44
N PHE A 121 2.42 14.03 -9.57
CA PHE A 121 3.17 13.92 -10.81
C PHE A 121 3.58 15.28 -11.42
N ASP A 122 2.79 16.34 -11.20
CA ASP A 122 3.14 17.71 -11.60
C ASP A 122 4.43 18.18 -10.90
N GLU A 123 4.54 17.95 -9.60
CA GLU A 123 5.75 18.23 -8.81
C GLU A 123 6.95 17.38 -9.28
N PHE A 124 6.75 16.10 -9.58
CA PHE A 124 7.78 15.25 -10.20
C PHE A 124 8.26 15.81 -11.54
N THR A 125 7.32 16.29 -12.37
CA THR A 125 7.60 16.81 -13.71
C THR A 125 8.47 18.06 -13.64
N ALA A 126 8.20 18.94 -12.68
CA ALA A 126 9.03 20.11 -12.42
C ALA A 126 10.48 19.71 -12.09
N LEU A 127 10.70 18.72 -11.22
CA LEU A 127 12.05 18.26 -10.88
C LEU A 127 12.80 17.56 -12.02
N LEU A 128 12.08 17.00 -13.01
CA LEU A 128 12.69 16.35 -14.17
C LEU A 128 13.01 17.30 -15.32
N THR A 129 12.31 18.45 -15.39
CA THR A 129 12.36 19.37 -16.53
C THR A 129 12.91 20.75 -16.19
N ASP A 130 12.76 21.22 -14.94
CA ASP A 130 13.29 22.50 -14.50
C ASP A 130 14.79 22.39 -14.23
N THR A 131 15.56 22.83 -15.24
CA THR A 131 17.01 22.84 -15.18
C THR A 131 17.55 23.85 -14.18
N GLU A 132 16.84 24.94 -13.87
CA GLU A 132 17.30 25.95 -12.91
C GLU A 132 17.16 25.44 -11.47
N LEU A 133 16.00 24.88 -11.14
CA LEU A 133 15.73 24.29 -9.83
C LEU A 133 16.74 23.20 -9.46
N THR A 134 17.20 22.46 -10.47
CA THR A 134 18.02 21.26 -10.27
C THR A 134 19.48 21.40 -10.68
N ALA A 135 19.90 22.53 -11.25
CA ALA A 135 21.26 22.76 -11.78
C ALA A 135 22.37 22.51 -10.76
N GLY A 136 22.10 22.76 -9.48
CA GLY A 136 23.08 22.66 -8.41
C GLY A 136 23.40 21.23 -7.94
N TYR A 137 22.74 20.21 -8.49
CA TYR A 137 22.83 18.83 -8.01
C TYR A 137 23.41 17.90 -9.08
N ASP A 138 24.35 17.05 -8.67
CA ASP A 138 24.89 15.98 -9.50
C ASP A 138 23.87 14.84 -9.65
N HIS A 139 23.17 14.53 -8.56
CA HIS A 139 22.18 13.46 -8.48
C HIS A 139 20.91 13.91 -7.77
N ILE A 140 19.78 13.43 -8.27
CA ILE A 140 18.46 13.56 -7.65
C ILE A 140 17.93 12.15 -7.40
N VAL A 141 17.63 11.87 -6.14
CA VAL A 141 17.23 10.55 -5.67
C VAL A 141 15.78 10.62 -5.23
N PHE A 142 14.91 9.84 -5.87
CA PHE A 142 13.49 9.73 -5.52
C PHE A 142 13.25 8.41 -4.79
N ASP A 143 12.64 8.48 -3.61
CA ASP A 143 12.35 7.28 -2.81
C ASP A 143 11.15 6.46 -3.30
N THR A 144 10.38 7.03 -4.22
CA THR A 144 9.25 6.42 -4.91
C THR A 144 9.30 6.75 -6.40
N ALA A 145 8.85 5.84 -7.26
CA ALA A 145 8.71 6.08 -8.70
C ALA A 145 7.23 6.19 -9.10
N PRO A 146 6.90 6.94 -10.17
CA PRO A 146 5.56 6.94 -10.72
C PRO A 146 5.17 5.55 -11.25
N THR A 147 3.87 5.23 -11.22
CA THR A 147 3.37 3.95 -11.72
C THR A 147 3.30 3.93 -13.25
N GLY A 148 3.30 2.73 -13.84
CA GLY A 148 3.09 2.57 -15.29
C GLY A 148 1.75 3.15 -15.75
N HIS A 149 0.71 3.08 -14.91
CA HIS A 149 -0.60 3.67 -15.18
C HIS A 149 -0.52 5.20 -15.32
N THR A 150 0.07 5.88 -14.33
CA THR A 150 0.22 7.35 -14.34
C THR A 150 1.02 7.82 -15.56
N ILE A 151 2.10 7.12 -15.91
CA ILE A 151 2.90 7.49 -17.09
C ILE A 151 2.12 7.27 -18.39
N ARG A 152 1.38 6.15 -18.52
CA ARG A 152 0.56 5.87 -19.72
C ARG A 152 -0.55 6.90 -19.90
N LEU A 153 -1.26 7.27 -18.82
CA LEU A 153 -2.31 8.31 -18.87
C LEU A 153 -1.79 9.62 -19.49
N LEU A 154 -0.57 10.01 -19.17
CA LEU A 154 0.05 11.24 -19.69
C LEU A 154 0.62 11.08 -21.10
N GLN A 155 0.89 9.85 -21.54
CA GLN A 155 1.27 9.54 -22.93
C GLN A 155 0.07 9.44 -23.87
N LEU A 156 -1.15 9.24 -23.37
CA LEU A 156 -2.34 9.05 -24.21
C LEU A 156 -2.70 10.33 -24.98
N PRO A 157 -2.83 10.28 -26.33
CA PRO A 157 -3.21 11.44 -27.14
C PRO A 157 -4.56 12.06 -26.73
N GLY A 158 -5.54 11.22 -26.35
CA GLY A 158 -6.88 11.64 -25.93
C GLY A 158 -6.95 12.35 -24.57
N ALA A 159 -5.90 12.27 -23.74
CA ALA A 159 -5.80 13.10 -22.53
C ALA A 159 -5.54 14.58 -22.84
N TRP A 160 -5.17 14.88 -24.09
CA TRP A 160 -4.73 16.21 -24.55
C TRP A 160 -5.57 16.77 -25.70
N ASP A 161 -6.24 15.91 -26.49
CA ASP A 161 -7.02 16.31 -27.65
C ASP A 161 -8.53 16.32 -27.32
N GLY A 162 -9.09 17.49 -27.01
CA GLY A 162 -10.51 17.84 -27.22
C GLY A 162 -11.60 17.04 -26.49
N PHE A 163 -11.26 16.09 -25.62
CA PHE A 163 -12.24 15.22 -24.95
C PHE A 163 -13.18 15.98 -23.98
N LEU A 164 -12.79 17.20 -23.58
CA LEU A 164 -13.57 18.07 -22.69
C LEU A 164 -14.74 18.77 -23.37
N ASP A 165 -14.82 18.79 -24.70
CA ASP A 165 -15.96 19.40 -25.41
C ASP A 165 -17.19 18.48 -25.49
N VAL A 166 -17.04 17.17 -25.24
CA VAL A 166 -18.09 16.16 -25.49
C VAL A 166 -18.82 15.69 -24.22
N SER A 167 -18.26 15.82 -23.02
CA SER A 167 -18.86 15.24 -21.82
C SER A 167 -19.55 16.28 -20.92
N LYS A 168 -20.77 16.70 -21.26
CA LYS A 168 -21.65 17.41 -20.32
C LYS A 168 -22.30 16.51 -19.26
N GLU A 169 -22.23 15.17 -19.41
CA GLU A 169 -23.00 14.25 -18.55
C GLU A 169 -22.26 12.99 -18.01
N GLY A 170 -20.95 12.77 -18.24
CA GLY A 170 -20.32 11.48 -17.86
C GLY A 170 -18.87 11.45 -17.32
N ALA A 171 -18.04 12.49 -17.54
CA ALA A 171 -16.61 12.42 -17.21
C ALA A 171 -16.29 12.87 -15.77
N SER A 172 -16.70 12.08 -14.76
CA SER A 172 -16.48 12.42 -13.34
C SER A 172 -15.00 12.47 -12.92
N CYS A 173 -14.12 11.76 -13.62
CA CYS A 173 -12.73 11.53 -13.21
C CYS A 173 -11.67 12.29 -14.07
N LEU A 174 -12.07 12.96 -15.16
CA LEU A 174 -11.16 13.64 -16.12
C LEU A 174 -11.04 15.15 -15.93
N GLY A 175 -11.82 15.75 -15.01
CA GLY A 175 -11.76 17.17 -14.68
C GLY A 175 -10.34 17.72 -14.39
N PRO A 176 -9.43 16.96 -13.75
CA PRO A 176 -8.06 17.41 -13.53
C PRO A 176 -7.26 17.66 -14.83
N LEU A 177 -7.57 17.00 -15.95
CA LEU A 177 -6.77 17.12 -17.18
C LEU A 177 -6.89 18.51 -17.85
N ALA A 178 -7.98 19.23 -17.58
CA ALA A 178 -8.22 20.57 -18.14
C ALA A 178 -7.15 21.61 -17.74
N GLY A 179 -6.47 21.40 -16.62
CA GLY A 179 -5.35 22.25 -16.17
C GLY A 179 -4.02 21.97 -16.86
N LEU A 180 -3.89 20.82 -17.53
CA LEU A 180 -2.60 20.26 -17.96
C LEU A 180 -2.21 20.67 -19.39
N GLU A 181 -3.15 21.15 -20.20
CA GLU A 181 -2.97 21.43 -21.62
C GLU A 181 -1.78 22.39 -21.90
N LYS A 182 -1.57 23.37 -21.00
CA LYS A 182 -0.45 24.33 -21.07
C LYS A 182 0.91 23.73 -20.68
N GLN A 183 0.94 22.58 -20.02
CA GLN A 183 2.14 21.90 -19.51
C GLN A 183 2.49 20.62 -20.31
N ARG A 184 1.80 20.34 -21.42
CA ARG A 184 2.06 19.18 -22.31
C ARG A 184 3.55 19.00 -22.66
N THR A 185 4.25 20.08 -22.98
CA THR A 185 5.68 20.04 -23.32
C THR A 185 6.54 19.60 -22.12
N GLN A 186 6.18 20.01 -20.91
CA GLN A 186 6.87 19.62 -19.67
C GLN A 186 6.64 18.14 -19.38
N TYR A 187 5.40 17.65 -19.45
CA TYR A 187 5.11 16.23 -19.24
C TYR A 187 5.82 15.33 -20.25
N ARG A 188 5.80 15.71 -21.53
CA ARG A 188 6.57 14.98 -22.56
C ARG A 188 8.07 14.99 -22.22
N GLY A 189 8.62 16.13 -21.83
CA GLY A 189 10.02 16.25 -21.42
C GLY A 189 10.37 15.39 -20.19
N ALA A 190 9.45 15.26 -19.22
CA ALA A 190 9.63 14.38 -18.07
C ALA A 190 9.60 12.90 -18.46
N VAL A 191 8.65 12.50 -19.31
CA VAL A 191 8.59 11.12 -19.84
C VAL A 191 9.84 10.78 -20.66
N GLU A 192 10.32 11.70 -21.50
CA GLU A 192 11.57 11.55 -22.25
C GLU A 192 12.77 11.43 -21.29
N ALA A 193 12.82 12.22 -20.23
CA ALA A 193 13.86 12.12 -19.20
C ALA A 193 13.83 10.78 -18.46
N LEU A 194 12.64 10.26 -18.14
CA LEU A 194 12.46 8.95 -17.48
C LEU A 194 12.89 7.80 -18.40
N ALA A 195 12.57 7.88 -19.69
CA ALA A 195 12.91 6.87 -20.68
C ALA A 195 14.39 6.89 -21.10
N ASP A 196 15.10 8.01 -20.91
CA ASP A 196 16.52 8.14 -21.26
C ASP A 196 17.42 7.38 -20.26
N PRO A 197 18.07 6.28 -20.67
CA PRO A 197 18.92 5.47 -19.80
C PRO A 197 20.22 6.18 -19.37
N LEU A 198 20.60 7.28 -20.03
CA LEU A 198 21.75 8.10 -19.63
C LEU A 198 21.39 9.09 -18.53
N ARG A 199 20.11 9.47 -18.42
CA ARG A 199 19.61 10.39 -17.39
C ARG A 199 18.97 9.69 -16.22
N THR A 200 18.31 8.55 -16.43
CA THR A 200 17.48 7.90 -15.42
C THR A 200 17.87 6.45 -15.22
N ARG A 201 17.88 6.02 -13.95
CA ARG A 201 18.01 4.62 -13.54
C ARG A 201 16.91 4.30 -12.54
N LEU A 202 16.23 3.18 -12.78
CA LEU A 202 15.20 2.66 -11.90
C LEU A 202 15.76 1.51 -11.06
N ILE A 203 15.49 1.53 -9.76
CA ILE A 203 15.89 0.51 -8.80
C ILE A 203 14.62 -0.15 -8.26
N LEU A 204 14.40 -1.38 -8.70
CA LEU A 204 13.36 -2.26 -8.20
C LEU A 204 13.80 -2.86 -6.86
N VAL A 205 13.12 -2.54 -5.78
CA VAL A 205 13.40 -3.06 -4.44
C VAL A 205 12.40 -4.16 -4.11
N ALA A 206 12.92 -5.33 -3.74
CA ALA A 206 12.12 -6.50 -3.39
C ALA A 206 12.62 -7.14 -2.09
N ARG A 207 11.77 -7.98 -1.47
CA ARG A 207 12.17 -8.99 -0.49
C ARG A 207 12.23 -10.35 -1.19
N ALA A 208 13.01 -11.29 -0.66
CA ALA A 208 13.05 -12.67 -1.18
C ALA A 208 11.80 -13.47 -0.77
N GLN A 209 10.66 -13.10 -1.35
CA GLN A 209 9.36 -13.72 -1.16
C GLN A 209 8.67 -13.82 -2.52
N GLN A 210 8.02 -14.95 -2.82
CA GLN A 210 7.46 -15.20 -4.15
C GLN A 210 6.47 -14.11 -4.59
N VAL A 211 5.53 -13.74 -3.73
CA VAL A 211 4.53 -12.70 -4.02
C VAL A 211 5.21 -11.37 -4.35
N THR A 212 6.21 -10.98 -3.56
CA THR A 212 6.97 -9.74 -3.77
C THR A 212 7.79 -9.78 -5.07
N LEU A 213 8.39 -10.91 -5.42
CA LEU A 213 9.14 -11.09 -6.65
C LEU A 213 8.23 -11.07 -7.90
N ARG A 214 7.05 -11.70 -7.85
CA ARG A 214 6.06 -11.65 -8.94
C ARG A 214 5.55 -10.23 -9.19
N GLU A 215 5.28 -9.48 -8.12
CA GLU A 215 4.83 -8.09 -8.22
C GLU A 215 5.90 -7.18 -8.83
N VAL A 216 7.16 -7.37 -8.42
CA VAL A 216 8.29 -6.63 -9.00
C VAL A 216 8.53 -7.03 -10.46
N ALA A 217 8.31 -8.29 -10.83
CA ALA A 217 8.37 -8.73 -12.22
C ALA A 217 7.29 -8.04 -13.09
N ARG A 218 6.05 -7.94 -12.59
CA ARG A 218 4.98 -7.20 -13.27
C ARG A 218 5.35 -5.72 -13.44
N THR A 219 5.82 -5.08 -12.36
CA THR A 219 6.28 -3.68 -12.39
C THR A 219 7.42 -3.48 -13.39
N HIS A 220 8.37 -4.42 -13.44
CA HIS A 220 9.46 -4.41 -14.39
C HIS A 220 8.95 -4.42 -15.84
N ASP A 221 8.04 -5.34 -16.17
CA ASP A 221 7.48 -5.49 -17.52
C ASP A 221 6.67 -4.25 -17.92
N GLU A 222 5.84 -3.73 -17.02
CA GLU A 222 5.05 -2.52 -17.24
C GLU A 222 5.92 -1.30 -17.51
N LEU A 223 6.92 -1.03 -16.66
CA LEU A 223 7.79 0.13 -16.85
C LEU A 223 8.73 -0.03 -18.06
N SER A 224 9.10 -1.26 -18.40
CA SER A 224 9.85 -1.55 -19.63
C SER A 224 9.03 -1.23 -20.87
N THR A 225 7.74 -1.59 -20.91
CA THR A 225 6.85 -1.22 -22.04
C THR A 225 6.67 0.29 -22.22
N VAL A 226 6.82 1.06 -21.15
CA VAL A 226 6.74 2.53 -21.15
C VAL A 226 8.06 3.20 -21.60
N GLY A 227 9.16 2.43 -21.68
CA GLY A 227 10.46 2.87 -22.15
C GLY A 227 11.54 2.99 -21.07
N LEU A 228 11.22 2.73 -19.80
CA LEU A 228 12.17 2.77 -18.69
C LEU A 228 13.03 1.48 -18.70
N SER A 229 13.99 1.42 -19.61
CA SER A 229 14.76 0.20 -19.89
C SER A 229 15.95 -0.03 -18.94
N ARG A 230 16.47 1.02 -18.28
CA ARG A 230 17.65 0.91 -17.39
C ARG A 230 17.26 0.59 -15.94
N GLN A 231 16.92 -0.67 -15.71
CA GLN A 231 16.44 -1.14 -14.41
C GLN A 231 17.49 -1.98 -13.67
N TYR A 232 17.48 -1.92 -12.34
CA TYR A 232 18.32 -2.69 -11.42
C TYR A 232 17.43 -3.36 -10.38
N LEU A 233 17.84 -4.52 -9.89
CA LEU A 233 17.12 -5.24 -8.83
C LEU A 233 17.92 -5.21 -7.53
N VAL A 234 17.28 -4.82 -6.44
CA VAL A 234 17.84 -4.92 -5.08
C VAL A 234 16.97 -5.83 -4.25
N ILE A 235 17.50 -6.99 -3.88
CA ILE A 235 16.86 -7.89 -2.92
C ILE A 235 17.29 -7.49 -1.51
N ASN A 236 16.38 -6.90 -0.75
CA ASN A 236 16.66 -6.29 0.53
C ASN A 236 16.40 -7.23 1.72
N GLY A 237 17.29 -7.13 2.71
CA GLY A 237 17.24 -7.74 4.02
C GLY A 237 17.09 -9.26 4.01
N LEU A 238 18.02 -9.93 3.32
CA LEU A 238 18.19 -11.38 3.34
C LEU A 238 18.76 -11.85 4.68
N MET A 239 18.26 -12.98 5.18
CA MET A 239 18.84 -13.65 6.33
C MET A 239 20.29 -14.06 6.04
N PRO A 240 21.27 -13.67 6.85
CA PRO A 240 22.64 -14.15 6.71
C PRO A 240 22.72 -15.66 7.01
N CYS A 241 23.45 -16.41 6.20
CA CYS A 241 23.64 -17.85 6.42
C CYS A 241 24.27 -18.17 7.79
N THR A 242 25.12 -17.28 8.31
CA THR A 242 25.76 -17.43 9.63
C THR A 242 24.76 -17.39 10.79
N GLU A 243 23.58 -16.80 10.60
CA GLU A 243 22.51 -16.77 11.60
C GLU A 243 21.59 -17.98 11.49
N ALA A 244 21.42 -18.53 10.27
CA ALA A 244 20.65 -19.75 10.04
C ALA A 244 21.21 -20.96 10.81
N ASP A 245 22.53 -21.06 10.95
CA ASP A 245 23.16 -22.16 11.70
C ASP A 245 22.92 -22.10 13.22
N LYS A 246 22.42 -20.97 13.74
CA LYS A 246 22.31 -20.72 15.19
C LYS A 246 20.87 -20.86 15.71
N ASP A 247 19.88 -20.86 14.84
CA ASP A 247 18.48 -20.66 15.22
C ASP A 247 17.53 -21.30 14.19
N GLU A 248 16.57 -22.09 14.67
CA GLU A 248 15.64 -22.81 13.79
C GLU A 248 14.71 -21.88 12.99
N LEU A 249 14.30 -20.75 13.57
CA LEU A 249 13.49 -19.75 12.87
C LEU A 249 14.34 -19.03 11.83
N ALA A 250 15.58 -18.67 12.15
CA ALA A 250 16.51 -18.10 11.18
C ALA A 250 16.79 -19.07 10.02
N ALA A 251 16.98 -20.36 10.30
CA ALA A 251 17.13 -21.42 9.30
C ALA A 251 15.91 -21.52 8.39
N ALA A 252 14.71 -21.51 8.97
CA ALA A 252 13.46 -21.56 8.21
C ALA A 252 13.26 -20.33 7.30
N ILE A 253 13.56 -19.12 7.81
CA ILE A 253 13.54 -17.89 7.01
C ILE A 253 14.54 -17.98 5.86
N PHE A 254 15.78 -18.38 6.14
CA PHE A 254 16.84 -18.50 5.15
C PHE A 254 16.47 -19.47 4.01
N GLU A 255 15.94 -20.66 4.35
CA GLU A 255 15.56 -21.64 3.34
C GLU A 255 14.36 -21.18 2.51
N ARG A 256 13.40 -20.47 3.13
CA ARG A 256 12.27 -19.86 2.40
C ARG A 256 12.75 -18.80 1.40
N GLU A 257 13.66 -17.93 1.82
CA GLU A 257 14.26 -16.92 0.94
C GLU A 257 15.04 -17.58 -0.20
N ARG A 258 15.81 -18.62 0.09
CA ARG A 258 16.56 -19.40 -0.90
C ARG A 258 15.62 -20.05 -1.92
N SER A 259 14.54 -20.67 -1.45
CA SER A 259 13.50 -21.26 -2.29
C SER A 259 12.88 -20.21 -3.21
N ALA A 260 12.46 -19.06 -2.67
CA ALA A 260 11.90 -17.97 -3.47
C ALA A 260 12.89 -17.44 -4.53
N LEU A 261 14.17 -17.33 -4.19
CA LEU A 261 15.21 -16.90 -5.14
C LEU A 261 15.56 -17.95 -6.20
N SER A 262 15.33 -19.25 -5.92
CA SER A 262 15.57 -20.32 -6.89
C SER A 262 14.56 -20.34 -8.03
N VAL A 263 13.35 -19.84 -7.78
CA VAL A 263 12.26 -19.65 -8.75
C VAL A 263 11.97 -18.17 -9.00
N ILE A 264 13.02 -17.35 -9.03
CA ILE A 264 12.89 -15.95 -9.40
C ILE A 264 12.36 -15.83 -10.85
N PRO A 265 11.34 -14.98 -11.12
CA PRO A 265 10.79 -14.82 -12.46
C PRO A 265 11.84 -14.52 -13.52
N ASP A 266 11.71 -15.11 -14.70
CA ASP A 266 12.71 -15.04 -15.77
C ASP A 266 13.02 -13.60 -16.21
N SER A 267 12.01 -12.72 -16.22
CA SER A 267 12.19 -11.30 -16.58
C SER A 267 13.18 -10.60 -15.64
N LEU A 268 13.17 -10.94 -14.35
CA LEU A 268 14.06 -10.39 -13.33
C LEU A 268 15.47 -10.98 -13.35
N GLN A 269 15.66 -12.20 -13.87
CA GLN A 269 16.98 -12.85 -13.92
C GLN A 269 17.98 -12.09 -14.81
N SER A 270 17.47 -11.37 -15.81
CA SER A 270 18.28 -10.57 -16.73
C SER A 270 18.84 -9.29 -16.10
N LEU A 271 18.28 -8.84 -14.97
CA LEU A 271 18.60 -7.56 -14.37
C LEU A 271 19.89 -7.63 -13.54
N PRO A 272 20.69 -6.54 -13.51
CA PRO A 272 21.78 -6.43 -12.56
C PRO A 272 21.21 -6.44 -11.13
N CYS A 273 21.49 -7.53 -10.40
CA CYS A 273 20.98 -7.74 -9.05
C CYS A 273 22.07 -7.51 -7.98
N ASP A 274 21.72 -6.72 -6.96
CA ASP A 274 22.42 -6.59 -5.68
C ASP A 274 21.56 -7.22 -4.56
N ARG A 275 22.23 -7.74 -3.52
CA ARG A 275 21.60 -8.42 -2.39
C ARG A 275 22.07 -7.78 -1.09
N LEU A 276 21.14 -7.27 -0.29
CA LEU A 276 21.43 -6.66 1.00
C LEU A 276 21.07 -7.63 2.12
N ALA A 277 21.99 -7.83 3.06
CA ALA A 277 21.73 -8.61 4.26
C ALA A 277 20.79 -7.86 5.22
N LEU A 278 19.98 -8.63 5.96
CA LEU A 278 19.16 -8.11 7.05
C LEU A 278 20.07 -7.50 8.11
N LYS A 279 19.75 -6.28 8.54
CA LYS A 279 20.50 -5.58 9.59
C LYS A 279 19.80 -5.79 10.94
N PRO A 280 20.56 -5.89 12.04
CA PRO A 280 19.99 -6.18 13.35
C PRO A 280 19.32 -4.95 14.00
N PHE A 281 19.53 -3.75 13.44
CA PHE A 281 18.97 -2.49 13.92
C PHE A 281 17.95 -1.91 12.94
N ASN A 282 17.05 -1.07 13.47
CA ASN A 282 16.17 -0.24 12.64
C ASN A 282 16.99 0.81 11.89
N LEU A 283 16.57 1.15 10.67
CA LEU A 283 17.29 2.07 9.78
C LEU A 283 17.01 3.54 10.10
N VAL A 284 17.12 3.89 11.39
CA VAL A 284 16.95 5.26 11.90
C VAL A 284 18.32 5.79 12.32
N GLY A 285 18.67 6.97 11.81
CA GLY A 285 19.95 7.63 12.08
C GLY A 285 21.05 7.33 11.03
N LEU A 286 22.03 8.23 10.99
CA LEU A 286 23.09 8.26 9.98
C LEU A 286 23.97 7.02 9.98
N ASP A 287 24.35 6.53 11.17
CA ASP A 287 25.22 5.38 11.30
C ASP A 287 24.56 4.10 10.77
N ALA A 288 23.26 3.94 11.03
CA ALA A 288 22.48 2.82 10.50
C ALA A 288 22.40 2.87 8.97
N LEU A 289 22.17 4.05 8.38
CA LEU A 289 22.16 4.24 6.93
C LEU A 289 23.51 3.93 6.28
N ARG A 290 24.62 4.43 6.85
CA ARG A 290 25.97 4.13 6.35
C ARG A 290 26.30 2.64 6.39
N GLN A 291 25.78 1.93 7.38
CA GLN A 291 25.97 0.49 7.50
C GLN A 291 25.07 -0.35 6.59
N LEU A 292 23.97 0.22 6.06
CA LEU A 292 23.02 -0.52 5.22
C LEU A 292 23.69 -1.07 3.95
N LEU A 293 24.49 -0.23 3.28
CA LEU A 293 25.12 -0.55 1.99
C LEU A 293 26.51 -1.18 2.14
N ASN A 294 27.01 -1.32 3.37
CA ASN A 294 28.26 -1.98 3.67
C ASN A 294 28.04 -3.47 3.97
N ASP A 295 28.82 -4.33 3.32
CA ASP A 295 28.78 -5.79 3.52
C ASP A 295 29.35 -6.23 4.87
N GLY A 296 30.16 -5.36 5.51
CA GLY A 296 30.71 -5.59 6.83
C GLY A 296 29.65 -5.43 7.91
N VAL A 297 29.01 -6.54 8.31
CA VAL A 297 28.29 -6.59 9.59
C VAL A 297 29.35 -6.46 10.68
N ARG A 298 29.51 -5.26 11.25
CA ARG A 298 30.12 -5.16 12.57
C ARG A 298 29.11 -5.76 13.53
N THR A 299 29.25 -7.04 13.81
CA THR A 299 28.70 -7.63 15.03
C THR A 299 29.34 -6.87 16.17
N THR A 300 28.66 -5.84 16.69
CA THR A 300 28.82 -5.52 18.11
C THR A 300 28.57 -6.83 18.82
N GLU A 301 29.55 -7.30 19.60
CA GLU A 301 29.37 -8.48 20.44
C GLU A 301 28.03 -8.36 21.16
N PRO A 302 27.30 -9.49 21.33
CA PRO A 302 26.08 -9.46 22.11
C PRO A 302 26.49 -9.04 23.53
N PHE A 303 26.30 -7.76 23.87
CA PHE A 303 26.05 -7.42 25.26
C PHE A 303 24.92 -8.34 25.68
N GLY A 304 25.07 -9.03 26.81
CA GLY A 304 24.12 -10.04 27.31
C GLY A 304 22.73 -9.44 27.52
N VAL A 305 21.99 -9.24 26.43
CA VAL A 305 20.62 -8.79 26.42
C VAL A 305 19.79 -10.05 26.51
N GLU A 306 19.50 -10.46 27.74
CA GLU A 306 18.30 -11.25 27.97
C GLU A 306 17.13 -10.42 27.45
N LEU A 307 16.38 -10.97 26.48
CA LEU A 307 15.09 -10.39 26.12
C LEU A 307 14.29 -10.32 27.41
N PRO A 308 13.76 -9.13 27.81
CA PRO A 308 12.91 -9.05 28.98
C PRO A 308 11.79 -10.08 28.80
N SER A 309 11.53 -10.87 29.82
CA SER A 309 10.43 -11.85 29.82
C SER A 309 9.14 -11.11 29.47
N ALA A 310 8.71 -11.27 28.21
CA ALA A 310 7.54 -10.58 27.70
C ALA A 310 6.33 -10.98 28.54
N SER A 311 5.56 -9.99 29.00
CA SER A 311 4.21 -10.25 29.50
C SER A 311 3.46 -11.02 28.42
N PRO A 312 2.64 -12.03 28.76
CA PRO A 312 1.89 -12.78 27.77
C PRO A 312 1.00 -11.81 27.00
N ALA A 313 1.36 -11.57 25.74
CA ALA A 313 0.56 -10.74 24.86
C ALA A 313 -0.71 -11.50 24.47
N PRO A 314 -1.86 -10.82 24.34
CA PRO A 314 -3.07 -11.45 23.80
C PRO A 314 -2.80 -12.04 22.42
N ASP A 315 -3.27 -13.26 22.21
CA ASP A 315 -3.15 -13.97 20.95
C ASP A 315 -4.34 -13.68 20.03
N LEU A 316 -4.26 -14.13 18.78
CA LEU A 316 -5.35 -13.96 17.82
C LEU A 316 -6.61 -14.70 18.27
N SER A 317 -6.48 -15.83 18.97
CA SER A 317 -7.61 -16.64 19.45
C SER A 317 -8.54 -15.84 20.36
N SER A 318 -7.99 -14.98 21.22
CA SER A 318 -8.78 -14.13 22.12
C SER A 318 -9.68 -13.14 21.37
N LEU A 319 -9.20 -12.58 20.25
CA LEU A 319 -10.02 -11.73 19.38
C LEU A 319 -11.10 -12.55 18.66
N VAL A 320 -10.76 -13.78 18.25
CA VAL A 320 -11.73 -14.67 17.60
C VAL A 320 -12.82 -15.11 18.57
N ASP A 321 -12.51 -15.32 19.85
CA ASP A 321 -13.49 -15.61 20.90
C ASP A 321 -14.51 -14.48 21.05
N ASP A 322 -14.04 -13.24 21.18
CA ASP A 322 -14.90 -12.06 21.28
C ASP A 322 -15.78 -11.87 20.04
N ILE A 323 -15.23 -12.13 18.84
CA ILE A 323 -15.96 -12.02 17.58
C ILE A 323 -17.02 -13.14 17.46
N ALA A 324 -16.66 -14.37 17.82
CA ALA A 324 -17.55 -15.52 17.76
C ALA A 324 -18.77 -15.36 18.68
N ALA A 325 -18.62 -14.64 19.81
CA ALA A 325 -19.70 -14.39 20.77
C ALA A 325 -20.89 -13.62 20.15
N ASP A 326 -20.67 -12.81 19.12
CA ASP A 326 -21.74 -12.06 18.45
C ASP A 326 -22.57 -12.91 17.49
N GLY A 327 -22.06 -14.08 17.08
CA GLY A 327 -22.72 -15.05 16.20
C GLY A 327 -22.87 -14.63 14.73
N ARG A 328 -22.74 -13.34 14.40
CA ARG A 328 -22.75 -12.77 13.04
C ARG A 328 -22.11 -11.38 13.02
N GLY A 329 -21.83 -10.88 11.82
CA GLY A 329 -21.34 -9.52 11.62
C GLY A 329 -20.32 -9.40 10.49
N LEU A 330 -19.98 -8.16 10.17
CA LEU A 330 -18.97 -7.80 9.21
C LEU A 330 -17.62 -7.63 9.92
N ILE A 331 -16.59 -8.32 9.45
CA ILE A 331 -15.21 -8.19 9.92
C ILE A 331 -14.37 -7.72 8.75
N MET A 332 -13.69 -6.59 8.89
CA MET A 332 -12.87 -6.00 7.83
C MET A 332 -11.42 -5.92 8.27
N PHE A 333 -10.53 -6.62 7.56
CA PHE A 333 -9.09 -6.49 7.75
C PHE A 333 -8.57 -5.36 6.89
N MET A 334 -8.01 -4.33 7.54
CA MET A 334 -7.46 -3.14 6.90
C MET A 334 -5.99 -2.95 7.28
N GLY A 335 -5.24 -2.22 6.47
CA GLY A 335 -3.80 -2.06 6.66
C GLY A 335 -3.02 -2.04 5.35
N LYS A 336 -1.74 -1.70 5.44
CA LYS A 336 -0.88 -1.51 4.27
C LYS A 336 -0.65 -2.81 3.51
N GLY A 337 -0.20 -2.70 2.26
CA GLY A 337 0.10 -3.87 1.44
C GLY A 337 1.25 -4.68 2.05
N GLY A 338 1.07 -5.99 2.24
CA GLY A 338 2.14 -6.88 2.71
C GLY A 338 2.21 -7.12 4.23
N VAL A 339 1.37 -6.47 5.02
CA VAL A 339 1.25 -6.73 6.49
C VAL A 339 0.57 -8.06 6.82
N GLY A 340 0.00 -8.75 5.82
CA GLY A 340 -0.61 -10.08 5.97
C GLY A 340 -2.13 -10.09 6.21
N LYS A 341 -2.86 -9.05 5.77
CA LYS A 341 -4.33 -8.96 5.86
C LYS A 341 -5.04 -10.21 5.36
N THR A 342 -4.71 -10.65 4.15
CA THR A 342 -5.27 -11.84 3.50
C THR A 342 -5.08 -13.10 4.35
N THR A 343 -3.89 -13.28 4.91
CA THR A 343 -3.56 -14.43 5.76
C THR A 343 -4.33 -14.37 7.09
N LEU A 344 -4.40 -13.20 7.72
CA LEU A 344 -5.15 -13.01 8.97
C LEU A 344 -6.66 -13.20 8.78
N ALA A 345 -7.20 -12.67 7.68
CA ALA A 345 -8.59 -12.84 7.28
C ALA A 345 -8.92 -14.32 7.03
N ALA A 346 -8.04 -15.05 6.34
CA ALA A 346 -8.19 -16.47 6.11
C ALA A 346 -8.12 -17.26 7.43
N ALA A 347 -7.15 -16.98 8.31
CA ALA A 347 -7.01 -17.65 9.60
C ALA A 347 -8.25 -17.47 10.48
N LEU A 348 -8.76 -16.24 10.58
CA LEU A 348 -9.97 -15.92 11.33
C LEU A 348 -11.21 -16.61 10.72
N ALA A 349 -11.35 -16.57 9.39
CA ALA A 349 -12.48 -17.19 8.71
C ALA A 349 -12.50 -18.72 8.87
N VAL A 350 -11.33 -19.36 8.76
CA VAL A 350 -11.15 -20.80 8.98
C VAL A 350 -11.49 -21.17 10.41
N GLU A 351 -11.03 -20.39 11.39
CA GLU A 351 -11.32 -20.69 12.79
C GLU A 351 -12.81 -20.55 13.14
N LEU A 352 -13.48 -19.50 12.66
CA LEU A 352 -14.93 -19.33 12.84
C LEU A 352 -15.72 -20.47 12.17
N ALA A 353 -15.30 -20.89 10.98
CA ALA A 353 -15.93 -22.01 10.28
C ALA A 353 -15.72 -23.35 10.99
N ASP A 354 -14.51 -23.59 11.54
CA ASP A 354 -14.20 -24.80 12.33
C ASP A 354 -15.00 -24.85 13.64
N ARG A 355 -15.29 -23.69 14.24
CA ARG A 355 -16.23 -23.55 15.38
C ARG A 355 -17.70 -23.79 15.00
N GLY A 356 -17.98 -24.04 13.72
CA GLY A 356 -19.32 -24.36 13.23
C GLY A 356 -20.17 -23.13 12.88
N LEU A 357 -19.58 -21.94 12.77
CA LEU A 357 -20.29 -20.72 12.40
C LEU A 357 -20.31 -20.56 10.88
N PRO A 358 -21.39 -20.04 10.27
CA PRO A 358 -21.41 -19.75 8.84
C PRO A 358 -20.53 -18.54 8.54
N VAL A 359 -19.59 -18.69 7.61
CA VAL A 359 -18.62 -17.65 7.26
C VAL A 359 -18.57 -17.46 5.75
N HIS A 360 -18.53 -16.19 5.33
CA HIS A 360 -18.22 -15.78 3.96
C HIS A 360 -16.92 -14.99 3.96
N LEU A 361 -15.85 -15.57 3.41
CA LEU A 361 -14.58 -14.87 3.18
C LEU A 361 -14.58 -14.26 1.78
N THR A 362 -14.32 -12.96 1.70
CA THR A 362 -14.17 -12.24 0.43
C THR A 362 -12.86 -11.47 0.41
N THR A 363 -12.25 -11.34 -0.77
CA THR A 363 -11.16 -10.39 -0.99
C THR A 363 -11.53 -9.39 -2.08
N SER A 364 -11.13 -8.13 -1.88
CA SER A 364 -11.12 -7.10 -2.94
C SER A 364 -9.72 -6.82 -3.47
N ASP A 365 -8.69 -7.54 -3.00
CA ASP A 365 -7.33 -7.39 -3.52
C ASP A 365 -7.15 -8.30 -4.75
N PRO A 366 -6.90 -7.75 -5.95
CA PRO A 366 -6.69 -8.54 -7.15
C PRO A 366 -5.39 -9.37 -7.12
N ALA A 367 -4.50 -9.10 -6.16
CA ALA A 367 -3.29 -9.89 -5.92
C ALA A 367 -3.46 -10.89 -4.75
N ALA A 368 -4.62 -10.94 -4.09
CA ALA A 368 -4.86 -11.90 -3.03
C ALA A 368 -5.11 -13.29 -3.59
N HIS A 369 -4.21 -14.22 -3.30
CA HIS A 369 -4.32 -15.63 -3.64
C HIS A 369 -5.04 -16.41 -2.53
N LEU A 370 -6.28 -16.02 -2.18
CA LEU A 370 -7.05 -16.67 -1.09
C LEU A 370 -7.20 -18.19 -1.26
N VAL A 371 -7.38 -18.65 -2.51
CA VAL A 371 -7.52 -20.07 -2.84
C VAL A 371 -6.21 -20.82 -2.62
N GLU A 372 -5.07 -20.21 -2.95
CA GLU A 372 -3.75 -20.80 -2.68
C GLU A 372 -3.45 -20.81 -1.18
N THR A 373 -3.81 -19.75 -0.44
CA THR A 373 -3.59 -19.66 1.01
C THR A 373 -4.40 -20.71 1.79
N LEU A 374 -5.62 -21.03 1.36
CA LEU A 374 -6.49 -21.99 2.05
C LEU A 374 -6.19 -23.45 1.71
N ASP A 375 -5.83 -23.75 0.46
CA ASP A 375 -5.54 -25.10 -0.06
C ASP A 375 -6.53 -26.18 0.43
N GLY A 376 -7.84 -25.90 0.29
CA GLY A 376 -8.90 -26.79 0.74
C GLY A 376 -10.29 -26.14 0.80
N THR A 377 -11.28 -26.92 1.24
CA THR A 377 -12.68 -26.47 1.40
C THR A 377 -13.22 -26.85 2.77
N LEU A 378 -13.96 -25.95 3.42
CA LEU A 378 -14.69 -26.21 4.67
C LEU A 378 -16.19 -26.05 4.43
N GLU A 379 -17.01 -26.94 5.00
CA GLU A 379 -18.46 -26.99 4.74
C GLU A 379 -19.19 -25.68 5.05
N LYS A 380 -18.71 -24.93 6.07
CA LYS A 380 -19.32 -23.67 6.52
C LYS A 380 -18.57 -22.41 6.08
N LEU A 381 -17.59 -22.55 5.18
CA LEU A 381 -16.82 -21.43 4.64
C LEU A 381 -17.11 -21.28 3.15
N THR A 382 -17.79 -20.19 2.80
CA THR A 382 -17.93 -19.76 1.40
C THR A 382 -16.85 -18.74 1.07
N ILE A 383 -16.17 -18.90 -0.06
CA ILE A 383 -15.13 -17.98 -0.51
C ILE A 383 -15.63 -17.30 -1.78
N SER A 384 -15.49 -15.99 -1.84
CA SER A 384 -15.68 -15.21 -3.06
C SER A 384 -14.52 -14.25 -3.28
N ARG A 385 -14.49 -13.70 -4.48
CA ARG A 385 -13.56 -12.65 -4.88
C ARG A 385 -14.35 -11.58 -5.59
N ILE A 386 -14.07 -10.33 -5.25
CA ILE A 386 -14.56 -9.19 -6.01
C ILE A 386 -13.47 -8.89 -7.04
N ASP A 387 -13.63 -9.44 -8.25
CA ASP A 387 -12.77 -9.09 -9.38
C ASP A 387 -13.31 -7.82 -10.04
N PRO A 388 -12.54 -6.71 -10.08
CA PRO A 388 -13.00 -5.47 -10.68
C PRO A 388 -13.43 -5.62 -12.13
N HIS A 389 -12.72 -6.43 -12.92
CA HIS A 389 -13.02 -6.61 -14.33
C HIS A 389 -14.31 -7.41 -14.52
N GLU A 390 -14.47 -8.51 -13.79
CA GLU A 390 -15.69 -9.34 -13.87
C GLU A 390 -16.92 -8.57 -13.40
N GLU A 391 -16.81 -7.82 -12.30
CA GLU A 391 -17.92 -7.03 -11.77
C GLU A 391 -18.25 -5.84 -12.68
N THR A 392 -17.24 -5.19 -13.28
CA THR A 392 -17.46 -4.15 -14.30
C THR A 392 -18.25 -4.70 -15.46
N GLU A 393 -17.80 -5.78 -16.09
CA GLU A 393 -18.50 -6.39 -17.22
C GLU A 393 -19.93 -6.85 -16.86
N ARG A 394 -20.12 -7.33 -15.63
CA ARG A 394 -21.46 -7.66 -15.11
C ARG A 394 -22.34 -6.43 -14.99
N TYR A 395 -21.82 -5.34 -14.44
CA TYR A 395 -22.55 -4.07 -14.31
C TYR A 395 -22.87 -3.48 -15.68
N ARG A 396 -21.91 -3.45 -16.60
CA ARG A 396 -22.08 -2.99 -17.99
C ARG A 396 -23.20 -3.75 -18.67
N ARG A 397 -23.20 -5.08 -18.59
CA ARG A 397 -24.25 -5.93 -19.16
C ARG A 397 -25.62 -5.58 -18.58
N HIS A 398 -25.70 -5.41 -17.26
CA HIS A 398 -26.95 -5.03 -16.59
C HIS A 398 -27.49 -3.68 -17.06
N VAL A 399 -26.63 -2.66 -17.17
CA VAL A 399 -27.03 -1.32 -17.64
C VAL A 399 -27.45 -1.35 -19.12
N LEU A 400 -26.74 -2.12 -19.96
CA LEU A 400 -27.09 -2.29 -21.37
C LEU A 400 -28.42 -3.04 -21.56
N GLU A 401 -28.71 -4.04 -20.72
CA GLU A 401 -29.98 -4.78 -20.76
C GLU A 401 -31.17 -3.97 -20.22
N THR A 402 -30.93 -3.02 -19.32
CA THR A 402 -31.99 -2.21 -18.69
C THR A 402 -32.16 -0.87 -19.39
N SER A 403 -31.20 0.04 -19.23
CA SER A 403 -31.21 1.39 -19.80
C SER A 403 -30.90 1.39 -21.30
N GLY A 404 -30.15 0.42 -21.81
CA GLY A 404 -29.84 0.27 -23.23
C GLY A 404 -30.94 -0.37 -24.07
N ALA A 405 -31.98 -0.96 -23.46
CA ALA A 405 -33.05 -1.66 -24.18
C ALA A 405 -33.96 -0.72 -24.97
N SER A 406 -34.09 0.54 -24.55
CA SER A 406 -34.92 1.56 -25.19
C SER A 406 -34.16 2.51 -26.11
N LEU A 407 -32.84 2.35 -26.26
CA LEU A 407 -31.99 3.22 -27.07
C LEU A 407 -31.87 2.70 -28.51
N ASP A 408 -31.68 3.62 -29.45
CA ASP A 408 -31.29 3.29 -30.83
C ASP A 408 -29.81 2.87 -30.91
N ALA A 409 -29.35 2.45 -32.09
CA ALA A 409 -28.01 1.93 -32.27
C ALA A 409 -26.91 2.94 -31.88
N ASP A 410 -27.13 4.22 -32.19
CA ASP A 410 -26.19 5.30 -31.88
C ASP A 410 -26.20 5.64 -30.38
N GLY A 411 -27.38 5.70 -29.75
CA GLY A 411 -27.51 5.90 -28.30
C GLY A 411 -26.93 4.73 -27.48
N ARG A 412 -27.07 3.50 -27.97
CA ARG A 412 -26.46 2.32 -27.35
C ARG A 412 -24.93 2.34 -27.46
N ALA A 413 -24.38 2.74 -28.61
CA ALA A 413 -22.93 2.88 -28.79
C ALA A 413 -22.33 3.96 -27.86
N LEU A 414 -23.06 5.07 -27.66
CA LEU A 414 -22.65 6.12 -26.72
C LEU A 414 -22.65 5.62 -25.27
N LEU A 415 -23.69 4.88 -24.87
CA LEU A 415 -23.78 4.28 -23.54
C LEU A 415 -22.68 3.23 -23.30
N GLU A 416 -22.34 2.43 -24.31
CA GLU A 416 -21.26 1.44 -24.23
C GLU A 416 -19.89 2.09 -23.99
N GLU A 417 -19.65 3.27 -24.57
CA GLU A 417 -18.42 4.04 -24.40
C GLU A 417 -18.37 4.73 -23.03
N ASP A 418 -19.47 5.31 -22.55
CA ASP A 418 -19.57 5.87 -21.19
C ASP A 418 -19.28 4.80 -20.12
N LEU A 419 -19.79 3.59 -20.35
CA LEU A 419 -19.56 2.40 -19.51
C LEU A 419 -18.12 1.84 -19.59
N ARG A 420 -17.23 2.42 -20.40
CA ARG A 420 -15.78 2.14 -20.37
C ARG A 420 -15.00 3.08 -19.46
N SER A 421 -15.68 4.04 -18.83
CA SER A 421 -15.06 4.98 -17.90
C SER A 421 -14.51 4.27 -16.67
N PRO A 422 -13.35 4.69 -16.13
CA PRO A 422 -12.83 4.19 -14.84
C PRO A 422 -13.86 4.30 -13.71
N CYS A 423 -14.71 5.33 -13.74
CA CYS A 423 -15.73 5.53 -12.71
C CYS A 423 -16.82 4.42 -12.76
N THR A 424 -16.99 3.71 -13.90
CA THR A 424 -17.89 2.54 -14.02
C THR A 424 -17.39 1.35 -13.22
N GLU A 425 -16.08 1.11 -13.22
CA GLU A 425 -15.45 0.04 -12.45
C GLU A 425 -15.66 0.26 -10.94
N GLU A 426 -15.46 1.49 -10.48
CA GLU A 426 -15.69 1.86 -9.07
C GLU A 426 -17.13 1.59 -8.62
N ILE A 427 -18.11 1.96 -9.44
CA ILE A 427 -19.54 1.69 -9.16
C ILE A 427 -19.81 0.19 -9.11
N ALA A 428 -19.28 -0.58 -10.07
CA ALA A 428 -19.49 -2.01 -10.15
C ALA A 428 -18.91 -2.76 -8.94
N VAL A 429 -17.67 -2.44 -8.58
CA VAL A 429 -16.99 -2.96 -7.38
C VAL A 429 -17.77 -2.58 -6.13
N PHE A 430 -18.26 -1.34 -6.02
CA PHE A 430 -19.06 -0.89 -4.90
C PHE A 430 -20.41 -1.63 -4.76
N GLN A 431 -21.08 -1.96 -5.88
CA GLN A 431 -22.32 -2.75 -5.84
C GLN A 431 -22.07 -4.21 -5.42
N ALA A 432 -20.95 -4.80 -5.87
CA ALA A 432 -20.50 -6.11 -5.39
C ALA A 432 -20.23 -6.10 -3.88
N PHE A 433 -19.47 -5.10 -3.42
CA PHE A 433 -19.17 -4.85 -2.02
C PHE A 433 -20.46 -4.73 -1.16
N SER A 434 -21.40 -3.89 -1.61
CA SER A 434 -22.68 -3.67 -0.92
C SER A 434 -23.56 -4.93 -0.84
N ARG A 435 -23.51 -5.80 -1.86
CA ARG A 435 -24.22 -7.08 -1.83
C ARG A 435 -23.66 -8.01 -0.76
N ILE A 436 -22.33 -8.11 -0.67
CA ILE A 436 -21.65 -9.00 0.28
C ILE A 436 -21.82 -8.51 1.72
N ILE A 437 -21.72 -7.19 1.96
CA ILE A 437 -21.92 -6.61 3.29
C ILE A 437 -23.30 -6.96 3.87
N ARG A 438 -24.36 -6.94 3.06
CA ARG A 438 -25.71 -7.29 3.52
C ARG A 438 -25.84 -8.74 4.01
N GLU A 439 -24.92 -9.63 3.66
CA GLU A 439 -24.91 -10.99 4.19
C GLU A 439 -24.51 -11.04 5.67
N ALA A 440 -23.86 -9.99 6.19
CA ALA A 440 -23.43 -9.87 7.58
C ALA A 440 -24.61 -9.89 8.59
N ASP A 441 -25.82 -9.59 8.12
CA ASP A 441 -27.04 -9.69 8.92
C ASP A 441 -27.39 -11.14 9.30
N ARG A 442 -26.85 -12.13 8.58
CA ARG A 442 -27.22 -13.54 8.70
C ARG A 442 -26.08 -14.47 9.06
N LYS A 443 -24.83 -14.07 8.78
CA LYS A 443 -23.62 -14.87 8.98
C LYS A 443 -22.42 -13.94 9.20
N PHE A 444 -21.25 -14.52 9.45
CA PHE A 444 -20.02 -13.73 9.41
C PHE A 444 -19.61 -13.44 7.98
N VAL A 445 -19.25 -12.19 7.71
CA VAL A 445 -18.62 -11.77 6.47
C VAL A 445 -17.23 -11.27 6.83
N VAL A 446 -16.20 -12.01 6.43
CA VAL A 446 -14.80 -11.63 6.64
C VAL A 446 -14.27 -11.06 5.34
N MET A 447 -13.80 -9.82 5.39
CA MET A 447 -13.35 -9.08 4.23
C MET A 447 -11.87 -8.75 4.34
N ASP A 448 -11.10 -9.29 3.39
CA ASP A 448 -9.74 -8.84 3.10
C ASP A 448 -9.81 -7.65 2.15
N THR A 449 -9.51 -6.44 2.67
CA THR A 449 -9.55 -5.23 1.85
C THR A 449 -8.26 -5.04 1.06
N ALA A 450 -8.35 -4.36 -0.08
CA ALA A 450 -7.19 -3.83 -0.79
C ALA A 450 -6.30 -2.94 0.12
N PRO A 451 -5.06 -2.60 -0.26
CA PRO A 451 -4.19 -1.69 0.51
C PRO A 451 -4.89 -0.36 0.86
N THR A 452 -4.43 0.28 1.94
CA THR A 452 -5.07 1.46 2.56
C THR A 452 -5.55 2.54 1.59
N GLY A 453 -4.74 2.95 0.60
CA GLY A 453 -5.14 3.98 -0.38
C GLY A 453 -6.38 3.60 -1.20
N HIS A 454 -6.50 2.34 -1.62
CA HIS A 454 -7.66 1.86 -2.37
C HIS A 454 -8.88 1.65 -1.46
N THR A 455 -8.67 1.30 -0.19
CA THR A 455 -9.78 1.15 0.76
C THR A 455 -10.38 2.51 1.13
N LEU A 456 -9.56 3.56 1.22
CA LEU A 456 -10.05 4.93 1.44
C LEU A 456 -10.84 5.44 0.24
N LEU A 457 -10.41 5.13 -0.98
CA LEU A 457 -11.20 5.40 -2.19
C LEU A 457 -12.56 4.71 -2.17
N LEU A 458 -12.60 3.44 -1.76
CA LEU A 458 -13.86 2.73 -1.57
C LEU A 458 -14.72 3.41 -0.49
N LEU A 459 -14.13 3.83 0.63
CA LEU A 459 -14.83 4.56 1.69
C LEU A 459 -15.36 5.92 1.20
N ASP A 460 -14.59 6.66 0.41
CA ASP A 460 -15.02 7.93 -0.17
C ASP A 460 -16.17 7.73 -1.15
N ALA A 461 -16.11 6.71 -2.00
CA ALA A 461 -17.21 6.31 -2.88
C ALA A 461 -18.45 5.91 -2.08
N THR A 462 -18.29 5.10 -1.02
CA THR A 462 -19.39 4.73 -0.12
C THR A 462 -20.00 5.95 0.58
N GLY A 463 -19.18 6.94 0.95
CA GLY A 463 -19.59 8.18 1.59
C GLY A 463 -20.30 9.13 0.62
N ALA A 464 -19.81 9.26 -0.61
CA ALA A 464 -20.45 10.04 -1.67
C ALA A 464 -21.84 9.48 -2.00
N TYR A 465 -21.94 8.16 -2.14
CA TYR A 465 -23.23 7.49 -2.36
C TYR A 465 -24.17 7.65 -1.17
N HIS A 466 -23.66 7.52 0.06
CA HIS A 466 -24.44 7.80 1.27
C HIS A 466 -24.99 9.22 1.28
N ARG A 467 -24.19 10.23 0.90
CA ARG A 467 -24.64 11.63 0.78
C ARG A 467 -25.73 11.77 -0.28
N GLU A 468 -25.58 11.14 -1.45
CA GLU A 468 -26.57 11.23 -2.53
C GLU A 468 -27.90 10.56 -2.16
N ILE A 469 -27.88 9.34 -1.60
CA ILE A 469 -29.11 8.70 -1.12
C ILE A 469 -29.75 9.57 -0.03
N THR A 470 -28.98 10.05 0.95
CA THR A 470 -29.52 10.85 2.05
C THR A 470 -30.16 12.14 1.53
N ARG A 471 -29.58 12.74 0.47
CA ARG A 471 -30.16 13.91 -0.22
C ARG A 471 -31.48 13.58 -0.91
N GLN A 472 -31.54 12.47 -1.65
CA GLN A 472 -32.76 12.04 -2.36
C GLN A 472 -33.86 11.56 -1.40
N MET A 473 -33.48 10.97 -0.25
CA MET A 473 -34.41 10.49 0.77
C MET A 473 -35.01 11.59 1.64
N GLY A 474 -34.38 12.77 1.70
CA GLY A 474 -34.95 13.97 2.34
C GLY A 474 -36.37 14.29 1.83
N ASP A 475 -36.70 13.85 0.61
CA ASP A 475 -38.02 14.03 -0.02
C ASP A 475 -38.97 12.82 0.09
N SER A 476 -38.51 11.62 0.48
CA SER A 476 -39.28 10.36 0.32
C SER A 476 -39.52 9.52 1.59
N GLY A 477 -38.91 9.86 2.74
CA GLY A 477 -39.37 9.42 4.07
C GLY A 477 -39.27 7.92 4.43
N GLN A 478 -38.65 7.07 3.60
CA GLN A 478 -38.40 5.66 3.95
C GLN A 478 -36.99 5.45 4.56
N PRO A 479 -36.86 4.69 5.65
CA PRO A 479 -35.54 4.37 6.22
C PRO A 479 -34.81 3.33 5.36
N CYS A 480 -33.72 3.73 4.70
CA CYS A 480 -32.79 2.83 4.02
C CYS A 480 -31.45 2.78 4.77
N ILE A 481 -31.02 1.58 5.17
CA ILE A 481 -29.68 1.38 5.76
C ILE A 481 -28.67 1.36 4.63
N THR A 482 -27.81 2.37 4.59
CA THR A 482 -26.69 2.40 3.64
C THR A 482 -25.53 1.54 4.15
N PRO A 483 -24.67 1.02 3.25
CA PRO A 483 -23.45 0.30 3.65
C PRO A 483 -22.56 1.11 4.62
N MET A 484 -22.48 2.44 4.44
CA MET A 484 -21.73 3.32 5.34
C MET A 484 -22.28 3.28 6.77
N MET A 485 -23.60 3.36 6.94
CA MET A 485 -24.23 3.27 8.28
C MET A 485 -23.95 1.92 8.94
N GLN A 486 -23.93 0.83 8.16
CA GLN A 486 -23.59 -0.49 8.67
C GLN A 486 -22.12 -0.59 9.08
N MET A 487 -21.21 0.00 8.31
CA MET A 487 -19.78 0.06 8.62
C MET A 487 -19.48 0.91 9.87
N GLN A 488 -20.27 1.96 10.11
CA GLN A 488 -20.16 2.82 11.29
C GLN A 488 -20.77 2.19 12.56
N ASP A 489 -21.62 1.17 12.45
CA ASP A 489 -22.22 0.50 13.61
C ASP A 489 -21.23 -0.51 14.23
N PRO A 490 -20.68 -0.24 15.44
CA PRO A 490 -19.69 -1.10 16.08
C PRO A 490 -20.26 -2.46 16.53
N ARG A 491 -21.59 -2.62 16.57
CA ARG A 491 -22.23 -3.91 16.87
C ARG A 491 -22.28 -4.81 15.64
N GLN A 492 -22.37 -4.23 14.45
CA GLN A 492 -22.44 -4.99 13.20
C GLN A 492 -21.08 -5.13 12.54
N THR A 493 -20.20 -4.13 12.65
CA THR A 493 -18.92 -4.09 11.95
C THR A 493 -17.76 -4.02 12.93
N LYS A 494 -16.76 -4.88 12.71
CA LYS A 494 -15.48 -4.89 13.41
C LYS A 494 -14.37 -4.66 12.42
N VAL A 495 -13.81 -3.46 12.43
CA VAL A 495 -12.61 -3.14 11.63
C VAL A 495 -11.37 -3.54 12.43
N ILE A 496 -10.52 -4.36 11.83
CA ILE A 496 -9.26 -4.84 12.40
C ILE A 496 -8.11 -4.27 11.58
N ILE A 497 -7.23 -3.50 12.22
CA ILE A 497 -6.04 -2.95 11.56
C ILE A 497 -4.87 -3.92 11.73
N ALA A 498 -4.44 -4.53 10.63
CA ALA A 498 -3.24 -5.36 10.58
C ALA A 498 -2.00 -4.50 10.34
N THR A 499 -0.96 -4.73 11.14
CA THR A 499 0.33 -4.05 11.04
C THR A 499 1.49 -4.99 11.37
N LEU A 500 2.72 -4.49 11.31
CA LEU A 500 3.94 -5.17 11.73
C LEU A 500 4.54 -4.41 12.91
N ALA A 501 5.37 -5.08 13.73
CA ALA A 501 6.08 -4.46 14.86
C ALA A 501 7.28 -3.62 14.39
N GLU A 502 7.07 -2.72 13.44
CA GLU A 502 8.10 -1.84 12.88
C GLU A 502 7.59 -0.38 12.86
N PRO A 503 8.48 0.62 13.02
CA PRO A 503 8.07 2.01 13.20
C PRO A 503 7.16 2.55 12.09
N THR A 504 7.52 2.28 10.83
CA THR A 504 6.76 2.78 9.67
C THR A 504 5.40 2.08 9.53
N PRO A 505 5.29 0.74 9.54
CA PRO A 505 3.99 0.07 9.59
C PRO A 505 3.08 0.52 10.75
N VAL A 506 3.62 0.77 11.95
CA VAL A 506 2.81 1.26 13.08
C VAL A 506 2.32 2.69 12.84
N LEU A 507 3.17 3.58 12.34
CA LEU A 507 2.77 4.95 12.00
C LEU A 507 1.68 4.97 10.91
N GLU A 508 1.89 4.20 9.84
CA GLU A 508 0.93 4.06 8.76
C GLU A 508 -0.43 3.50 9.23
N ALA A 509 -0.40 2.54 10.15
CA ALA A 509 -1.61 2.01 10.79
C ALA A 509 -2.31 3.06 11.66
N ALA A 510 -1.54 3.94 12.33
CA ALA A 510 -2.09 5.02 13.13
C ALA A 510 -2.75 6.10 12.27
N ASP A 511 -2.16 6.44 11.13
CA ASP A 511 -2.73 7.38 10.17
C ASP A 511 -4.03 6.83 9.56
N LEU A 512 -4.03 5.55 9.17
CA LEU A 512 -5.23 4.85 8.71
C LEU A 512 -6.35 4.87 9.77
N GLN A 513 -6.00 4.63 11.04
CA GLN A 513 -6.95 4.73 12.15
C GLN A 513 -7.52 6.15 12.27
N ALA A 514 -6.70 7.18 12.11
CA ALA A 514 -7.17 8.56 12.16
C ALA A 514 -8.14 8.89 11.01
N GLU A 515 -7.89 8.37 9.81
CA GLU A 515 -8.78 8.53 8.65
C GLU A 515 -10.10 7.77 8.82
N LEU A 516 -10.07 6.54 9.32
CA LEU A 516 -11.27 5.77 9.66
C LEU A 516 -12.13 6.52 10.68
N ARG A 517 -11.51 7.08 11.71
CA ARG A 517 -12.21 7.91 12.72
C ARG A 517 -12.84 9.16 12.11
N ARG A 518 -12.19 9.82 11.14
CA ARG A 518 -12.79 10.94 10.40
C ARG A 518 -14.03 10.51 9.60
N ALA A 519 -14.05 9.28 9.11
CA ALA A 519 -15.21 8.66 8.46
C ALA A 519 -16.27 8.13 9.47
N GLY A 520 -16.08 8.32 10.78
CA GLY A 520 -16.98 7.84 11.83
C GLY A 520 -16.88 6.34 12.10
N ILE A 521 -15.80 5.69 11.65
CA ILE A 521 -15.56 4.25 11.85
C ILE A 521 -14.46 4.11 12.91
N GLU A 522 -14.80 3.52 14.05
CA GLU A 522 -13.82 3.24 15.11
C GLU A 522 -13.23 1.84 14.91
N PRO A 523 -11.90 1.69 14.74
CA PRO A 523 -11.27 0.39 14.68
C PRO A 523 -11.51 -0.42 15.96
N TRP A 524 -11.93 -1.67 15.81
CA TRP A 524 -12.27 -2.55 16.92
C TRP A 524 -11.04 -3.14 17.60
N ALA A 525 -10.02 -3.50 16.82
CA ALA A 525 -8.74 -4.04 17.31
C ALA A 525 -7.57 -3.79 16.33
N TRP A 526 -6.35 -3.95 16.83
CA TRP A 526 -5.13 -4.03 16.02
C TRP A 526 -4.54 -5.43 16.06
N VAL A 527 -3.94 -5.90 14.97
CA VAL A 527 -3.20 -7.17 14.94
C VAL A 527 -1.79 -6.90 14.46
N ILE A 528 -0.82 -7.19 15.34
CA ILE A 528 0.61 -7.11 15.04
C ILE A 528 1.04 -8.46 14.51
N ASN A 529 1.24 -8.55 13.20
CA ASN A 529 1.60 -9.78 12.52
C ASN A 529 3.13 -9.97 12.43
N ASN A 530 3.56 -11.21 12.19
CA ASN A 530 4.96 -11.58 11.96
C ASN A 530 5.94 -11.10 13.06
N CYS A 531 5.50 -11.10 14.31
CA CYS A 531 6.30 -10.67 15.44
C CYS A 531 7.31 -11.75 15.83
N ILE A 532 8.59 -11.45 15.71
CA ILE A 532 9.70 -12.35 16.04
C ILE A 532 9.91 -12.39 17.56
N ALA A 533 9.62 -11.29 18.28
CA ALA A 533 9.76 -11.21 19.73
C ALA A 533 8.91 -12.22 20.53
N SER A 534 7.93 -12.85 19.88
CA SER A 534 7.07 -13.89 20.47
C SER A 534 7.58 -15.33 20.23
N SER A 535 8.74 -15.49 19.59
CA SER A 535 9.36 -16.79 19.29
C SER A 535 10.53 -17.11 20.24
N SER A 536 10.91 -18.39 20.33
CA SER A 536 12.15 -18.79 21.01
C SER A 536 13.34 -18.51 20.08
N LEU A 537 14.29 -17.68 20.52
CA LEU A 537 15.36 -17.15 19.69
C LEU A 537 16.75 -17.44 20.29
N HIS A 538 17.67 -17.80 19.42
CA HIS A 538 19.10 -18.02 19.67
C HIS A 538 19.99 -17.25 18.70
N SER A 539 19.44 -16.76 17.57
CA SER A 539 20.17 -15.89 16.64
C SER A 539 20.38 -14.51 17.26
N PRO A 540 21.63 -14.04 17.43
CA PRO A 540 21.90 -12.69 17.92
C PRO A 540 21.23 -11.59 17.09
N LEU A 541 21.15 -11.78 15.76
CA LEU A 541 20.46 -10.86 14.86
C LEU A 541 18.96 -10.79 15.18
N LEU A 542 18.30 -11.95 15.29
CA LEU A 542 16.87 -12.01 15.59
C LEU A 542 16.55 -11.50 16.98
N MET A 543 17.40 -11.77 17.98
CA MET A 543 17.23 -11.23 19.34
C MET A 543 17.28 -9.69 19.35
N GLN A 544 18.22 -9.09 18.62
CA GLN A 544 18.31 -7.63 18.52
C GLN A 544 17.10 -7.03 17.78
N ARG A 545 16.61 -7.70 16.73
CA ARG A 545 15.37 -7.32 16.03
C ARG A 545 14.15 -7.42 16.94
N ALA A 546 14.00 -8.51 17.68
CA ALA A 546 12.93 -8.71 18.64
C ALA A 546 12.87 -7.60 19.69
N GLN A 547 14.02 -7.13 20.18
CA GLN A 547 14.06 -6.01 21.12
C GLN A 547 13.49 -4.70 20.52
N ASN A 548 13.72 -4.46 19.23
CA ASN A 548 13.14 -3.30 18.55
C ASN A 548 11.63 -3.47 18.36
N GLU A 549 11.16 -4.67 18.04
CA GLU A 549 9.74 -4.99 17.89
C GLU A 549 8.95 -4.79 19.18
N LEU A 550 9.53 -5.13 20.34
CA LEU A 550 8.88 -4.94 21.64
C LEU A 550 8.51 -3.47 21.88
N ARG A 551 9.35 -2.51 21.49
CA ARG A 551 9.05 -1.07 21.64
C ARG A 551 7.83 -0.65 20.82
N GLU A 552 7.74 -1.13 19.59
CA GLU A 552 6.62 -0.82 18.69
C GLU A 552 5.34 -1.52 19.15
N ALA A 553 5.44 -2.77 19.63
CA ALA A 553 4.32 -3.49 20.21
C ALA A 553 3.78 -2.80 21.47
N ASP A 554 4.66 -2.33 22.35
CA ASP A 554 4.29 -1.53 23.53
C ASP A 554 3.60 -0.22 23.13
N ALA A 555 4.05 0.43 22.05
CA ALA A 555 3.41 1.64 21.53
C ALA A 555 1.98 1.35 21.04
N VAL A 556 1.75 0.24 20.33
CA VAL A 556 0.40 -0.20 19.93
C VAL A 556 -0.49 -0.43 21.14
N ALA A 557 -0.01 -1.19 22.14
CA ALA A 557 -0.76 -1.54 23.33
C ALA A 557 -1.08 -0.34 24.24
N SER A 558 -0.17 0.64 24.34
CA SER A 558 -0.31 1.77 25.27
C SER A 558 -0.96 3.01 24.65
N ARG A 559 -0.81 3.23 23.34
CA ARG A 559 -1.19 4.48 22.68
C ARG A 559 -2.30 4.32 21.64
N TYR A 560 -2.32 3.21 20.90
CA TYR A 560 -3.12 3.13 19.68
C TYR A 560 -4.37 2.28 19.81
N ALA A 561 -4.30 1.13 20.48
CA ALA A 561 -5.38 0.14 20.48
C ALA A 561 -5.71 -0.40 21.87
N ASN A 562 -7.01 -0.38 22.22
CA ASN A 562 -7.51 -0.99 23.47
C ASN A 562 -7.57 -2.53 23.38
N ARG A 563 -7.77 -3.05 22.16
CA ARG A 563 -7.70 -4.48 21.85
C ARG A 563 -6.59 -4.68 20.84
N PHE A 564 -5.67 -5.57 21.14
CA PHE A 564 -4.65 -5.96 20.20
C PHE A 564 -4.39 -7.46 20.27
N ALA A 565 -3.79 -8.02 19.22
CA ALA A 565 -3.24 -9.36 19.25
C ALA A 565 -1.85 -9.38 18.60
N ILE A 566 -1.01 -10.30 19.05
CA ILE A 566 0.31 -10.54 18.46
C ILE A 566 0.34 -11.91 17.82
N VAL A 567 0.72 -11.97 16.54
CA VAL A 567 0.93 -13.23 15.82
C VAL A 567 2.42 -13.44 15.59
N PRO A 568 2.99 -14.59 16.01
CA PRO A 568 4.39 -14.89 15.82
C PRO A 568 4.76 -15.04 14.35
N LEU A 569 6.01 -14.73 14.01
CA LEU A 569 6.57 -15.16 12.74
C LEU A 569 6.68 -16.69 12.71
N LEU A 570 5.89 -17.33 11.87
CA LEU A 570 5.87 -18.79 11.75
C LEU A 570 7.07 -19.29 10.94
N LYS A 571 7.60 -20.46 11.34
CA LYS A 571 8.66 -21.18 10.63
C LYS A 571 8.23 -21.58 9.21
N GLN A 572 6.99 -22.05 9.08
CA GLN A 572 6.38 -22.38 7.80
C GLN A 572 5.39 -21.27 7.42
N GLU A 573 5.24 -21.01 6.11
CA GLU A 573 4.17 -20.10 5.67
C GLU A 573 2.81 -20.72 6.04
N PRO A 574 1.86 -19.93 6.56
CA PRO A 574 0.53 -20.40 6.95
C PRO A 574 -0.34 -20.61 5.71
N VAL A 575 0.04 -21.60 4.91
CA VAL A 575 -0.68 -22.08 3.73
C VAL A 575 -1.33 -23.40 4.09
N GLY A 576 -2.62 -23.52 3.81
CA GLY A 576 -3.44 -24.67 4.19
C GLY A 576 -4.24 -24.45 5.47
N ILE A 577 -5.43 -25.05 5.52
CA ILE A 577 -6.32 -25.03 6.70
C ILE A 577 -5.59 -25.39 8.02
N PRO A 578 -4.75 -26.46 8.09
CA PRO A 578 -4.09 -26.82 9.35
C PRO A 578 -3.14 -25.74 9.87
N GLN A 579 -2.35 -25.13 8.99
CA GLN A 579 -1.38 -24.10 9.33
C GLN A 579 -2.07 -22.77 9.69
N LEU A 580 -3.18 -22.44 9.01
CA LEU A 580 -4.03 -21.29 9.35
C LEU A 580 -4.68 -21.46 10.73
N LEU A 581 -5.14 -22.67 11.09
CA LEU A 581 -5.64 -22.97 12.44
C LEU A 581 -4.53 -22.90 13.49
N GLN A 582 -3.32 -23.36 13.16
CA GLN A 582 -2.18 -23.26 14.08
C GLN A 582 -1.81 -21.80 14.36
N MET A 583 -1.84 -20.95 13.33
CA MET A 583 -1.60 -19.51 13.43
C MET A 583 -2.58 -18.84 14.40
N SER A 584 -3.85 -19.28 14.40
CA SER A 584 -4.90 -18.66 15.20
C SER A 584 -4.98 -19.23 16.62
N ARG A 585 -4.72 -20.53 16.82
CA ARG A 585 -4.94 -21.23 18.10
C ARG A 585 -3.76 -21.24 19.07
N GLN A 586 -2.54 -20.91 18.62
CA GLN A 586 -1.29 -20.98 19.40
C GLN A 586 -1.15 -22.18 20.36
N ASN A 587 -1.75 -23.33 20.03
CA ASN A 587 -1.50 -24.60 20.70
C ASN A 587 -0.71 -25.47 19.72
N PRO A 588 0.50 -25.93 20.06
CA PRO A 588 1.10 -27.02 19.29
C PRO A 588 0.12 -28.19 19.36
N ILE A 589 -0.27 -28.72 18.20
CA ILE A 589 -0.94 -30.01 18.12
C ILE A 589 -0.06 -30.94 18.95
N ARG A 590 -0.59 -31.47 20.07
CA ARG A 590 0.06 -32.57 20.77
C ARG A 590 0.20 -33.67 19.72
N GLU A 591 1.43 -33.90 19.27
CA GLU A 591 1.76 -35.12 18.55
C GLU A 591 1.20 -36.26 19.41
N THR A 592 0.20 -36.93 18.87
CA THR A 592 -0.43 -38.06 19.51
C THR A 592 0.56 -39.21 19.37
N GLU A 593 1.07 -39.67 20.52
CA GLU A 593 1.88 -40.89 20.65
C GLU A 593 1.23 -42.10 19.97
#